data_AF-S4MIE0-F1
#
_entry.id   AF-S4MIE0-F1
#
_cell.length_a   1.000
_cell.length_b   1.000
_cell.length_c   1.000
_cell.angle_alpha   90.00
_cell.angle_beta   90.00
_cell.angle_gamma   90.00
#
_symmetry.space_group_name_H-M   'P 1'
#
loop_
_entity.id
_entity.type
_entity.pdbx_description
1 polymer ?
#
loop_
_entity_poly.entity_id
_entity_poly.type
_entity_poly.pdbx_seq_one_letter_code
_entity_poly.pdbx_strand_id
1 'polypeptide(L)' 'MDPAEIYHQLLEHRWYLSERAQHDIGIDTAVEDYIRNILPKARKTLQPTAE' A
#
# COMPACT_ATOMS: atom_id res chain seq x y z
N MET A 1 -1.44 -11.64 -7.68
CA MET A 1 -1.90 -10.64 -6.70
C MET A 1 -3.40 -10.60 -6.80
N ASP A 2 -4.05 -11.09 -5.76
CA ASP A 2 -5.50 -11.12 -5.69
C ASP A 2 -6.02 -9.76 -5.18
N PRO A 3 -7.17 -9.28 -5.69
CA PRO A 3 -7.70 -7.98 -5.30
C PRO A 3 -8.01 -7.90 -3.80
N ALA A 4 -8.39 -9.03 -3.19
CA ALA A 4 -8.59 -9.12 -1.75
C ALA A 4 -7.29 -8.89 -0.98
N GLU A 5 -6.17 -9.45 -1.43
CA GLU A 5 -4.87 -9.30 -0.77
C GLU A 5 -4.38 -7.84 -0.81
N ILE A 6 -4.55 -7.16 -1.94
CA ILE A 6 -4.23 -5.73 -2.06
C ILE A 6 -5.08 -4.88 -1.11
N TYR A 7 -6.37 -5.22 -0.99
CA TYR A 7 -7.27 -4.51 -0.08
C TYR A 7 -6.86 -4.66 1.38
N HIS A 8 -6.43 -5.84 1.81
CA HIS A 8 -5.92 -6.04 3.18
C HIS A 8 -4.66 -5.22 3.45
N GLN A 9 -3.69 -5.25 2.53
CA GLN A 9 -2.47 -4.44 2.66
C GLN A 9 -2.77 -2.94 2.74
N LEU A 10 -3.77 -2.46 2.00
CA LEU A 10 -4.20 -1.07 2.05
C LEU A 10 -4.81 -0.71 3.42
N LEU A 11 -5.63 -1.60 3.98
CA LEU A 11 -6.22 -1.39 5.32
C LEU A 11 -5.16 -1.38 6.42
N GLU A 12 -4.19 -2.28 6.36
CA GLU A 12 -3.05 -2.32 7.29
C GLU A 12 -2.19 -1.05 7.16
N HIS A 13 -1.93 -0.60 5.93
CA HIS A 13 -1.20 0.64 5.68
C HIS A 13 -1.93 1.86 6.22
N ARG A 14 -3.26 1.93 6.03
CA ARG A 14 -4.09 2.99 6.60
C ARG A 14 -3.99 2.99 8.12
N TRP A 15 -4.12 1.83 8.77
CA TRP A 15 -4.01 1.72 10.23
C TRP A 15 -2.66 2.25 10.72
N TYR A 16 -1.56 1.86 10.08
CA TYR A 16 -0.22 2.33 10.40
C TYR A 16 -0.04 3.85 10.22
N LEU A 17 -0.60 4.42 9.14
CA LEU A 17 -0.57 5.86 8.92
C LEU A 17 -1.38 6.60 9.98
N SER A 18 -2.57 6.12 10.32
CA SER A 18 -3.41 6.71 11.37
C SER A 18 -2.72 6.66 12.74
N GLU A 19 -2.06 5.55 13.05
CA GLU A 19 -1.29 5.39 14.30
C GLU A 19 -0.15 6.41 14.37
N ARG A 20 0.63 6.56 13.30
CA ARG A 20 1.74 7.52 13.25
C ARG A 20 1.28 8.97 13.28
N ALA A 21 0.15 9.26 12.66
CA ALA A 21 -0.43 10.60 12.64
C ALA A 21 -1.17 10.94 13.94
N GLN A 22 -1.44 9.94 14.80
CA GLN A 22 -2.27 10.08 16.01
C GLN A 22 -3.70 10.58 15.73
N HIS A 23 -4.17 10.41 14.49
CA HIS A 23 -5.53 10.71 14.07
C HIS A 23 -5.94 9.79 12.92
N ASP A 24 -7.25 9.66 12.66
CA ASP A 24 -7.71 8.87 11.53
C ASP A 24 -7.25 9.52 10.21
N ILE A 25 -6.53 8.73 9.41
CA ILE A 25 -6.20 9.02 8.03
C ILE A 25 -7.28 8.39 7.16
N GLY A 26 -7.95 9.24 6.38
CA GLY A 26 -8.98 8.82 5.43
C GLY A 26 -8.43 7.84 4.39
N ILE A 27 -9.32 7.03 3.80
CA ILE A 27 -8.91 5.99 2.86
C ILE A 27 -8.29 6.57 1.59
N ASP A 28 -8.74 7.73 1.11
CA ASP A 28 -8.14 8.43 -0.03
C ASP A 28 -6.66 8.74 0.18
N THR A 29 -6.29 9.25 1.36
CA THR A 29 -4.89 9.55 1.70
C THR A 29 -4.06 8.28 1.77
N ALA A 30 -4.60 7.22 2.37
CA ALA A 30 -3.93 5.93 2.44
C ALA A 30 -3.73 5.31 1.05
N VAL A 31 -4.71 5.44 0.14
CA VAL A 31 -4.62 4.97 -1.25
C VAL A 31 -3.56 5.75 -2.02
N GLU A 32 -3.54 7.08 -1.90
CA GLU A 32 -2.53 7.90 -2.55
C GLU A 32 -1.11 7.51 -2.11
N ASP A 33 -0.91 7.33 -0.80
CA ASP A 33 0.37 6.90 -0.25
C ASP A 33 0.73 5.48 -0.69
N TYR A 34 -0.23 4.56 -0.68
CA TYR A 34 -0.04 3.17 -1.13
C TYR A 34 0.40 3.10 -2.60
N ILE A 35 -0.22 3.88 -3.49
CA ILE A 35 0.14 3.95 -4.91
C ILE A 35 1.54 4.54 -5.10
N ARG A 36 1.93 5.53 -4.29
CA ARG A 36 3.23 6.21 -4.40
C ARG A 36 4.38 5.40 -3.79
N ASN A 37 4.15 4.70 -2.68
CA ASN A 37 5.23 4.09 -1.88
C ASN A 37 5.28 2.56 -1.95
N ILE A 38 4.13 1.90 -2.13
CA ILE A 38 4.00 0.44 -2.04
C ILE A 38 3.88 -0.19 -3.42
N LEU A 39 2.98 0.32 -4.26
CA LEU A 39 2.75 -0.21 -5.61
C LEU A 39 4.03 -0.22 -6.49
N PRO A 40 4.95 0.77 -6.43
CA PRO A 40 6.16 0.72 -7.22
C PRO A 40 7.16 -0.33 -6.75
N LYS A 41 7.13 -0.69 -5.47
CA LYS A 41 7.96 -1.77 -4.91
C LYS A 41 7.38 -3.12 -5.33
N ALA A 42 6.06 -3.29 -5.25
CA ALA A 42 5.38 -4.49 -5.71
C ALA A 42 5.65 -4.78 -7.20
N ARG A 43 5.70 -3.73 -8.04
CA ARG A 43 6.10 -3.87 -9.46
C ARG A 43 7.53 -4.39 -9.63
N LYS A 44 8.48 -3.95 -8.79
CA LYS A 44 9.88 -4.39 -8.86
C LYS A 44 10.00 -5.86 -8.51
N THR A 45 9.23 -6.34 -7.54
CA THR A 45 9.20 -7.76 -7.14
C THR A 45 8.66 -8.67 -8.25
N LEU A 46 7.92 -8.12 -9.21
CA LEU A 46 7.34 -8.85 -10.35
C LEU A 46 8.13 -8.69 -11.66
N GLN A 47 9.24 -7.93 -11.67
CA GLN A 47 10.13 -7.96 -12.81
C GLN A 47 10.86 -9.30 -12.77
N PRO A 48 10.65 -10.21 -13.75
CA PRO A 48 11.60 -11.29 -13.91
C PRO A 48 12.96 -10.62 -14.14
N THR A 49 13.95 -11.02 -13.36
CA THR A 49 15.33 -10.79 -13.74
C THR A 49 15.45 -11.35 -15.16
N ALA A 50 15.51 -10.47 -16.16
CA ALA A 50 15.82 -10.89 -17.51
C ALA A 50 17.22 -11.50 -17.44
N GLU A 51 17.28 -12.81 -17.68
CA GLU A 51 18.52 -13.57 -17.90
C GLU A 51 19.33 -12.99 -19.07
#